data_AF-A0A239GWG0-F1
#
_entry.id   AF-A0A239GWG0-F1
#
_cell.length_a   1.000
_cell.length_b   1.000
_cell.length_c   1.000
_cell.angle_alpha   90.00
_cell.angle_beta   90.00
_cell.angle_gamma   90.00
#
_symmetry.space_group_name_H-M   'P 1'
#
loop_
_entity.id
_entity.type
_entity.pdbx_description
1 polymer ?
#
loop_
_entity_poly.entity_id
_entity_poly.type
_entity_poly.pdbx_seq_one_letter_code
_entity_poly.pdbx_strand_id
1 'polypeptide(L)'
;MVNGLAAQGGKIVRDFSKLMLRAYNAEADNLVRTMRPYKLQSAIERLDKSAQTIERLGKTMDIRVSRDYRAIRVKELRLTADHLAKAEEEKERVRAERERQREEEKARKEFEREKARLLKERSNVESALARLEANGNAEGAADLRAKLADVDSAISDVEGRAANVRAGCVYVISNIGAFGERMVKIGMTRRLEPMDRVRELGDASVPFRFDVHALIFSDDAVGLENKLHQEFSERRVNQVNLRREFFYATPAEVREVLERIAGNHLLEYNETPEALEYRAGKPA
;
A
#
# COMPACT_ATOMS: atom_id res chain seq x y z
N MET A 1 60.81 26.34 39.45
CA MET A 1 60.26 26.65 38.11
C MET A 1 59.67 25.44 37.37
N VAL A 2 59.95 24.19 37.78
CA VAL A 2 59.50 22.98 37.04
C VAL A 2 57.99 22.65 37.21
N ASN A 3 57.39 22.93 38.37
CA ASN A 3 55.98 22.61 38.65
C ASN A 3 54.97 23.46 37.84
N GLY A 4 55.34 24.68 37.43
CA GLY A 4 54.46 25.55 36.62
C GLY A 4 54.31 25.09 35.17
N LEU A 5 55.39 24.56 34.58
CA LEU A 5 55.43 24.08 33.19
C LEU A 5 54.61 22.79 33.01
N ALA A 6 54.70 21.86 33.95
CA ALA A 6 53.91 20.62 33.94
C ALA A 6 52.41 20.91 34.14
N ALA A 7 52.07 21.81 35.08
CA ALA A 7 50.68 22.21 35.32
C ALA A 7 50.06 22.95 34.12
N GLN A 8 50.85 23.77 33.43
CA GLN A 8 50.42 24.49 32.22
C GLN A 8 50.25 23.53 31.03
N GLY A 9 51.14 22.55 30.85
CA GLY A 9 50.99 21.50 29.85
C GLY A 9 49.74 20.64 30.07
N GLY A 10 49.49 20.22 31.30
CA GLY A 10 48.27 19.47 31.65
C GLY A 10 46.98 20.28 31.49
N LYS A 11 47.03 21.61 31.62
CA LYS A 11 45.90 22.49 31.29
C LYS A 11 45.64 22.52 29.78
N ILE A 12 46.70 22.69 28.97
CA ILE A 12 46.60 22.71 27.50
C ILE A 12 46.00 21.40 26.98
N VAL A 13 46.53 20.24 27.39
CA VAL A 13 46.00 18.94 26.94
C VAL A 13 44.52 18.79 27.30
N ARG A 14 44.10 19.22 28.50
CA ARG A 14 42.68 19.18 28.91
C ARG A 14 41.80 20.08 28.04
N ASP A 15 42.24 21.30 27.76
CA ASP A 15 41.45 22.24 26.96
C ASP A 15 41.33 21.79 25.50
N PHE A 16 42.41 21.26 24.91
CA PHE A 16 42.39 20.65 23.57
C PHE A 16 41.53 19.39 23.53
N SER A 17 41.61 18.52 24.54
CA SER A 17 40.76 17.32 24.63
C SER A 17 39.27 17.69 24.65
N LYS A 18 38.89 18.72 25.42
CA LYS A 18 37.53 19.23 25.45
C LYS A 18 37.07 19.78 24.10
N LEU A 19 37.93 20.53 23.41
CA LEU A 19 37.61 21.10 22.10
C LEU A 19 37.41 19.99 21.05
N MET A 20 38.31 19.00 21.01
CA MET A 20 38.22 17.85 20.10
C MET A 20 36.98 16.99 20.39
N LEU A 21 36.68 16.74 21.67
CA LEU A 21 35.46 16.02 22.04
C LEU A 21 34.20 16.77 21.61
N ARG A 22 34.16 18.10 21.78
CA ARG A 22 33.05 18.92 21.27
C ARG A 22 32.90 18.82 19.75
N ALA A 23 34.00 18.84 19.01
CA ALA A 23 33.97 18.68 17.55
C ALA A 23 33.46 17.29 17.14
N TYR A 24 33.91 16.22 17.81
CA TYR A 24 33.42 14.87 17.58
C TYR A 24 31.91 14.75 17.85
N ASN A 25 31.47 15.29 18.98
CA ASN A 25 30.07 15.24 19.39
C ASN A 25 29.20 16.04 18.43
N ALA A 26 29.65 17.21 17.97
CA ALA A 26 28.92 18.01 17.00
C ALA A 26 28.70 17.26 15.67
N GLU A 27 29.71 16.55 15.15
CA GLU A 27 29.55 15.71 13.96
C GLU A 27 28.55 14.57 14.23
N ALA A 28 28.72 13.89 15.36
CA ALA A 28 27.87 12.76 15.72
C ALA A 28 26.40 13.17 15.94
N ASP A 29 26.15 14.30 16.63
CA ASP A 29 24.81 14.85 16.85
C ASP A 29 24.16 15.27 15.53
N ASN A 30 24.95 15.86 14.61
CA ASN A 30 24.46 16.20 13.30
C ASN A 30 24.09 14.95 12.47
N LEU A 31 24.87 13.87 12.57
CA LEU A 31 24.57 12.59 11.92
C LEU A 31 23.28 11.97 12.48
N VAL A 32 23.06 12.03 13.79
CA VAL A 32 21.78 11.61 14.42
C VAL A 32 20.63 12.47 13.89
N ARG A 33 20.76 13.79 13.92
CA ARG A 33 19.72 14.74 13.50
C ARG A 33 19.31 14.58 12.03
N THR A 34 20.28 14.31 11.17
CA THR A 34 20.06 14.22 9.70
C THR A 34 19.89 12.79 9.21
N MET A 35 19.74 11.83 10.14
CA MET A 35 19.70 10.40 9.82
C MET A 35 18.59 10.06 8.82
N ARG A 36 18.92 9.11 7.94
CA ARG A 36 18.00 8.39 7.06
C ARG A 36 18.36 6.91 7.17
N PRO A 37 17.39 5.98 7.28
CA PRO A 37 17.69 4.56 7.48
C PRO A 37 18.71 3.99 6.46
N TYR A 38 18.54 4.32 5.18
CA TYR A 38 19.43 3.88 4.10
C TYR A 38 20.83 4.53 4.11
N LYS A 39 21.09 5.54 4.95
CA LYS A 39 22.39 6.22 5.07
C LYS A 39 23.22 5.76 6.26
N LEU A 40 22.73 4.82 7.08
CA LEU A 40 23.39 4.38 8.32
C LEU A 40 24.88 4.08 8.13
N GLN A 41 25.23 3.29 7.11
CA GLN A 41 26.61 2.90 6.85
C GLN A 41 27.50 4.11 6.56
N SER A 42 27.05 5.02 5.68
CA SER A 42 27.76 6.27 5.37
C SER A 42 27.91 7.19 6.59
N ALA A 43 26.95 7.17 7.52
CA ALA A 43 27.03 7.94 8.76
C ALA A 43 28.08 7.35 9.73
N ILE A 44 28.15 6.02 9.83
CA ILE A 44 29.18 5.32 10.62
C ILE A 44 30.57 5.65 10.06
N GLU A 45 30.76 5.59 8.74
CA GLU A 45 32.04 5.92 8.10
C GLU A 45 32.46 7.37 8.31
N ARG A 46 31.52 8.32 8.29
CA ARG A 46 31.80 9.72 8.60
C ARG A 46 32.23 9.93 10.04
N LEU A 47 31.55 9.26 10.97
CA LEU A 47 31.90 9.29 12.39
C LEU A 47 33.32 8.71 12.61
N ASP A 48 33.65 7.63 11.92
CA ASP A 48 34.98 7.01 11.96
C ASP A 48 36.07 7.94 11.43
N LYS A 49 35.83 8.61 10.30
CA LYS A 49 36.74 9.61 9.74
C LYS A 49 36.96 10.79 10.69
N SER A 50 35.92 11.21 11.43
CA SER A 50 36.03 12.25 12.45
C SER A 50 36.95 11.82 13.59
N ALA A 51 36.78 10.59 14.12
CA ALA A 51 37.66 10.04 15.15
C ALA A 51 39.12 9.93 14.68
N GLN A 52 39.35 9.44 13.47
CA GLN A 52 40.70 9.34 12.87
C GLN A 52 41.34 10.72 12.68
N THR A 53 40.56 11.73 12.29
CA THR A 53 41.05 13.11 12.15
C THR A 53 41.49 13.68 13.49
N ILE A 54 40.70 13.45 14.54
CA ILE A 54 41.05 13.87 15.91
C ILE A 54 42.33 13.19 16.39
N GLU A 55 42.45 11.87 16.20
CA GLU A 55 43.66 11.13 16.58
C GLU A 55 44.91 11.63 15.84
N ARG A 56 44.78 11.94 14.54
CA ARG A 56 45.87 12.53 13.75
C ARG A 56 46.28 13.92 14.25
N LEU A 57 45.32 14.80 14.53
CA LEU A 57 45.59 16.15 15.04
C LEU A 57 46.10 16.15 16.49
N GLY A 58 45.66 15.17 17.28
CA GLY A 58 46.00 14.99 18.69
C GLY A 58 47.27 14.17 18.95
N LYS A 59 47.93 13.66 17.90
CA LYS A 59 49.03 12.68 18.00
C LYS A 59 50.18 13.12 18.93
N THR A 60 50.56 14.38 18.90
CA THR A 60 51.66 14.92 19.75
C THR A 60 51.29 14.98 21.23
N MET A 61 50.00 14.93 21.55
CA MET A 61 49.45 15.01 22.91
C MET A 61 48.81 13.67 23.35
N ASP A 62 48.94 12.61 22.56
CA ASP A 62 48.25 11.31 22.72
C ASP A 62 46.73 11.43 22.94
N ILE A 63 46.10 12.39 22.25
CA ILE A 63 44.65 12.59 22.31
C ILE A 63 43.97 11.72 21.25
N ARG A 64 43.04 10.87 21.69
CA ARG A 64 42.19 10.06 20.82
C ARG A 64 40.79 9.92 21.39
N VAL A 65 39.80 9.67 20.53
CA VAL A 65 38.46 9.29 20.96
C VAL A 65 38.49 7.86 21.47
N SER A 66 37.96 7.62 22.68
CA SER A 66 37.88 6.26 23.23
C SER A 66 37.09 5.33 22.30
N ARG A 67 37.59 4.10 22.11
CA ARG A 67 36.92 3.06 21.30
C ARG A 67 35.53 2.74 21.84
N ASP A 68 35.38 2.65 23.16
CA ASP A 68 34.10 2.36 23.81
C ASP A 68 33.10 3.49 23.60
N TYR A 69 33.57 4.74 23.73
CA TYR A 69 32.72 5.91 23.49
C TYR A 69 32.25 5.98 22.03
N ARG A 70 33.16 5.72 21.10
CA ARG A 70 32.82 5.61 19.68
C ARG A 70 31.80 4.49 19.43
N ALA A 71 31.97 3.32 20.04
CA ALA A 71 31.02 2.21 19.91
C ALA A 71 29.62 2.59 20.39
N ILE A 72 29.51 3.36 21.48
CA ILE A 72 28.23 3.90 21.97
C ILE A 72 27.61 4.84 20.93
N ARG A 73 28.38 5.77 20.33
CA ARG A 73 27.87 6.68 19.30
C ARG A 73 27.45 5.94 18.02
N VAL A 74 28.17 4.88 17.63
CA VAL A 74 27.75 4.01 16.52
C VAL A 74 26.44 3.28 16.87
N LYS A 75 26.29 2.79 18.10
CA LYS A 75 25.04 2.17 18.58
C LYS A 75 23.88 3.16 18.53
N GLU A 76 24.09 4.40 18.93
CA GLU A 76 23.09 5.46 18.82
C GLU A 76 22.65 5.67 17.38
N LEU A 77 23.57 5.81 16.43
CA LEU A 77 23.24 5.95 15.00
C LEU A 77 22.40 4.76 14.49
N ARG A 78 22.74 3.53 14.89
CA ARG A 78 21.96 2.33 14.55
C ARG A 78 20.54 2.40 15.11
N LEU A 79 20.41 2.71 16.40
CA LEU A 79 19.10 2.83 17.06
C LEU A 79 18.26 3.95 16.44
N THR A 80 18.86 5.09 16.07
CA THR A 80 18.17 6.16 15.36
C THR A 80 17.68 5.70 13.99
N ALA A 81 18.51 5.01 13.20
CA ALA A 81 18.12 4.48 11.90
C ALA A 81 16.96 3.47 12.02
N ASP A 82 17.05 2.54 12.98
CA ASP A 82 16.01 1.54 13.25
C ASP A 82 14.70 2.20 13.71
N HIS A 83 14.77 3.18 14.60
CA HIS A 83 13.60 3.92 15.08
C HIS A 83 12.90 4.65 13.92
N LEU A 84 13.65 5.36 13.07
CA LEU A 84 13.08 6.06 11.92
C LEU A 84 12.46 5.10 10.91
N ALA A 85 13.08 3.94 10.67
CA ALA A 85 12.52 2.91 9.79
C ALA A 85 11.18 2.39 10.34
N LYS A 86 11.14 2.02 11.62
CA LYS A 86 9.91 1.54 12.28
C LYS A 86 8.82 2.60 12.34
N ALA A 87 9.18 3.87 12.56
CA ALA A 87 8.22 4.97 12.57
C ALA A 87 7.56 5.17 11.20
N GLU A 88 8.32 5.05 10.11
CA GLU A 88 7.74 5.14 8.76
C GLU A 88 6.89 3.91 8.42
N GLU A 89 7.32 2.71 8.84
CA GLU A 89 6.52 1.48 8.70
C GLU A 89 5.17 1.60 9.43
N GLU A 90 5.17 2.10 10.67
CA GLU A 90 3.95 2.33 11.45
C GLU A 90 3.03 3.33 10.75
N LYS A 91 3.59 4.43 10.24
CA LYS A 91 2.84 5.45 9.53
C LYS A 91 2.19 4.91 8.25
N GLU A 92 2.91 4.09 7.47
CA GLU A 92 2.36 3.42 6.30
C GLU A 92 1.28 2.40 6.69
N ARG A 93 1.44 1.68 7.80
CA ARG A 93 0.42 0.76 8.35
C ARG A 93 -0.87 1.50 8.71
N VAL A 94 -0.76 2.63 9.40
CA VAL A 94 -1.91 3.47 9.76
C VAL A 94 -2.59 4.05 8.52
N ARG A 95 -1.82 4.48 7.51
CA ARG A 95 -2.36 4.97 6.24
C ARG A 95 -3.14 3.88 5.49
N ALA A 96 -2.57 2.68 5.38
CA ALA A 96 -3.20 1.55 4.71
C ALA A 96 -4.50 1.13 5.42
N GLU A 97 -4.49 1.06 6.75
CA GLU A 97 -5.69 0.73 7.52
C GLU A 97 -6.80 1.78 7.33
N ARG A 98 -6.46 3.07 7.31
CA ARG A 98 -7.42 4.14 7.02
C ARG A 98 -7.99 4.05 5.60
N GLU A 99 -7.16 3.70 4.62
CA GLU A 99 -7.63 3.51 3.24
C GLU A 99 -8.60 2.33 3.16
N ARG A 100 -8.26 1.20 3.79
CA ARG A 100 -9.14 0.03 3.87
C ARG A 100 -10.47 0.36 4.52
N GLN A 101 -10.47 1.07 5.65
CA GLN A 101 -11.69 1.50 6.33
C GLN A 101 -12.57 2.40 5.45
N ARG A 102 -11.97 3.33 4.70
CA ARG A 102 -12.70 4.18 3.76
C ARG A 102 -13.33 3.37 2.63
N GLU A 103 -12.60 2.39 2.09
CA GLU A 103 -13.12 1.52 1.04
C GLU A 103 -14.26 0.64 1.55
N GLU A 104 -14.13 0.07 2.76
CA GLU A 104 -15.20 -0.68 3.42
C GLU A 104 -16.44 0.18 3.70
N GLU A 105 -16.26 1.44 4.11
CA GLU A 105 -17.35 2.38 4.31
C GLU A 105 -18.05 2.73 2.99
N LYS A 106 -17.31 2.93 1.89
CA LYS A 106 -17.88 3.16 0.56
C LYS A 106 -18.71 1.96 0.09
N ALA A 107 -18.13 0.76 0.17
CA ALA A 107 -18.84 -0.47 -0.16
C ALA A 107 -20.13 -0.62 0.66
N ARG A 108 -20.05 -0.38 1.98
CA ARG A 108 -21.23 -0.41 2.86
C ARG A 108 -22.30 0.59 2.42
N LYS A 109 -21.92 1.84 2.11
CA LYS A 109 -22.87 2.85 1.64
C LYS A 109 -23.50 2.48 0.31
N GLU A 110 -22.78 1.81 -0.58
CA GLU A 110 -23.33 1.29 -1.84
C GLU A 110 -24.38 0.22 -1.59
N PHE A 111 -24.06 -0.78 -0.76
CA PHE A 111 -25.04 -1.81 -0.37
C PHE A 111 -26.30 -1.20 0.26
N GLU A 112 -26.14 -0.24 1.17
CA GLU A 112 -27.26 0.45 1.82
C GLU A 112 -28.11 1.24 0.81
N ARG A 113 -27.48 1.96 -0.12
CA ARG A 113 -28.18 2.71 -1.18
C ARG A 113 -28.93 1.80 -2.14
N GLU A 114 -28.29 0.73 -2.58
CA GLU A 114 -28.89 -0.21 -3.52
C GLU A 114 -30.06 -0.96 -2.89
N LYS A 115 -29.89 -1.42 -1.64
CA LYS A 115 -30.98 -2.01 -0.86
C LYS A 115 -32.16 -1.03 -0.72
N ALA A 116 -31.90 0.23 -0.40
CA ALA A 116 -32.96 1.24 -0.28
C ALA A 116 -33.68 1.48 -1.62
N ARG A 117 -32.96 1.46 -2.74
CA ARG A 117 -33.51 1.58 -4.10
C ARG A 117 -34.45 0.40 -4.39
N LEU A 118 -34.00 -0.83 -4.14
CA LEU A 118 -34.77 -2.04 -4.37
C LEU A 118 -36.01 -2.12 -3.47
N LEU A 119 -35.90 -1.76 -2.18
CA LEU A 119 -37.06 -1.71 -1.27
C LEU A 119 -38.11 -0.69 -1.72
N LYS A 120 -37.69 0.46 -2.25
CA LYS A 120 -38.60 1.45 -2.83
C LYS A 120 -39.28 0.91 -4.09
N GLU A 121 -38.53 0.24 -4.97
CA GLU A 121 -39.09 -0.40 -6.16
C GLU A 121 -40.11 -1.47 -5.78
N ARG A 122 -39.77 -2.33 -4.82
CA ARG A 122 -40.67 -3.35 -4.26
C ARG A 122 -41.98 -2.75 -3.78
N SER A 123 -41.92 -1.71 -2.94
CA SER A 123 -43.12 -1.03 -2.42
C SER A 123 -44.00 -0.43 -3.52
N ASN A 124 -43.39 0.11 -4.59
CA ASN A 124 -44.13 0.61 -5.75
C ASN A 124 -44.82 -0.52 -6.51
N VAL A 125 -44.14 -1.64 -6.73
CA VAL A 125 -44.69 -2.83 -7.41
C VAL A 125 -45.83 -3.44 -6.60
N GLU A 126 -45.66 -3.60 -5.29
CA GLU A 126 -46.70 -4.07 -4.37
C GLU A 126 -47.95 -3.18 -4.42
N SER A 127 -47.76 -1.85 -4.39
CA SER A 127 -48.87 -0.89 -4.47
C SER A 127 -49.60 -0.94 -5.82
N ALA A 128 -48.87 -1.14 -6.92
CA ALA A 128 -49.45 -1.27 -8.26
C ALA A 128 -50.20 -2.60 -8.42
N LEU A 129 -49.64 -3.69 -7.88
CA LEU A 129 -50.27 -5.01 -7.87
C LEU A 129 -51.60 -4.99 -7.12
N ALA A 130 -51.62 -4.42 -5.91
CA ALA A 130 -52.85 -4.29 -5.12
C ALA A 130 -53.96 -3.51 -5.85
N ARG A 131 -53.61 -2.49 -6.63
CA ARG A 131 -54.58 -1.74 -7.46
C ARG A 131 -55.13 -2.57 -8.62
N LEU A 132 -54.30 -3.36 -9.30
CA LEU A 132 -54.75 -4.21 -10.41
C LEU A 132 -55.62 -5.36 -9.90
N GLU A 133 -55.27 -5.95 -8.77
CA GLU A 133 -56.08 -6.99 -8.11
C GLU A 133 -57.44 -6.44 -7.68
N ALA A 134 -57.50 -5.24 -7.10
CA ALA A 134 -58.75 -4.59 -6.74
C ALA A 134 -59.64 -4.27 -7.97
N ASN A 135 -59.03 -4.02 -9.14
CA ASN A 135 -59.73 -3.75 -10.39
C ASN A 135 -60.08 -5.01 -11.19
N GLY A 136 -59.76 -6.21 -10.70
CA GLY A 136 -60.07 -7.48 -11.36
C GLY A 136 -59.24 -7.79 -12.62
N ASN A 137 -58.12 -7.08 -12.84
CA ASN A 137 -57.23 -7.33 -13.98
C ASN A 137 -56.20 -8.42 -13.62
N ALA A 138 -56.61 -9.68 -13.78
CA ALA A 138 -55.80 -10.85 -13.40
C ALA A 138 -54.52 -11.02 -14.23
N GLU A 139 -54.53 -10.59 -15.50
CA GLU A 139 -53.40 -10.74 -16.43
C GLU A 139 -52.30 -9.73 -16.10
N GLY A 140 -52.62 -8.45 -15.92
CA GLY A 140 -51.66 -7.44 -15.48
C GLY A 140 -51.13 -7.67 -14.06
N ALA A 141 -51.89 -8.36 -13.21
CA ALA A 141 -51.43 -8.78 -11.89
C ALA A 141 -50.39 -9.91 -11.96
N ALA A 142 -50.40 -10.77 -12.99
CA ALA A 142 -49.41 -11.83 -13.14
C ALA A 142 -48.01 -11.27 -13.44
N ASP A 143 -47.91 -10.31 -14.36
CA ASP A 143 -46.64 -9.66 -14.71
C ASP A 143 -46.02 -8.92 -13.53
N LEU A 144 -46.84 -8.22 -12.73
CA LEU A 144 -46.36 -7.52 -11.54
C LEU A 144 -45.93 -8.48 -10.43
N ARG A 145 -46.52 -9.68 -10.32
CA ARG A 145 -46.04 -10.72 -9.38
C ARG A 145 -44.69 -11.28 -9.81
N ALA A 146 -44.48 -11.52 -11.10
CA ALA A 146 -43.17 -11.94 -11.62
C ALA A 146 -42.10 -10.86 -11.31
N LYS A 147 -42.42 -9.60 -11.61
CA LYS A 147 -41.52 -8.49 -11.29
C LYS A 147 -41.25 -8.37 -9.78
N LEU A 148 -42.25 -8.60 -8.93
CA LEU A 148 -42.06 -8.58 -7.48
C LEU A 148 -41.08 -9.67 -7.02
N ALA A 149 -41.21 -10.88 -7.57
CA ALA A 149 -40.30 -11.98 -7.28
C ALA A 149 -38.86 -11.68 -7.73
N ASP A 150 -38.67 -11.06 -8.90
CA ASP A 150 -37.35 -10.62 -9.37
C ASP A 150 -36.71 -9.59 -8.42
N VAL A 151 -37.49 -8.63 -7.95
CA VAL A 151 -37.02 -7.60 -6.99
C VAL A 151 -36.68 -8.24 -5.64
N ASP A 152 -37.50 -9.17 -5.14
CA ASP A 152 -37.21 -9.89 -3.89
C ASP A 152 -35.94 -10.75 -4.01
N SER A 153 -35.72 -11.40 -5.16
CA SER A 153 -34.47 -12.12 -5.46
C SER A 153 -33.27 -11.17 -5.44
N ALA A 154 -33.37 -10.01 -6.11
CA ALA A 154 -32.31 -9.02 -6.13
C ALA A 154 -31.99 -8.46 -4.73
N ILE A 155 -33.00 -8.26 -3.88
CA ILE A 155 -32.80 -7.86 -2.48
C ILE A 155 -32.02 -8.94 -1.74
N SER A 156 -32.42 -10.20 -1.89
CA SER A 156 -31.75 -11.34 -1.23
C SER A 156 -30.29 -11.46 -1.66
N ASP A 157 -29.99 -11.27 -2.96
CA ASP A 157 -28.63 -11.30 -3.48
C ASP A 157 -27.76 -10.18 -2.89
N VAL A 158 -28.29 -8.95 -2.83
CA VAL A 158 -27.58 -7.80 -2.25
C VAL A 158 -27.33 -8.02 -0.76
N GLU A 159 -28.30 -8.55 -0.01
CA GLU A 159 -28.15 -8.88 1.41
C GLU A 159 -27.14 -10.00 1.64
N GLY A 160 -27.19 -11.06 0.84
CA GLY A 160 -26.25 -12.17 0.89
C GLY A 160 -24.80 -11.71 0.67
N ARG A 161 -24.59 -10.86 -0.34
CA ARG A 161 -23.27 -10.26 -0.62
C ARG A 161 -22.81 -9.32 0.49
N ALA A 162 -23.71 -8.49 1.03
CA ALA A 162 -23.38 -7.59 2.13
C ALA A 162 -22.98 -8.37 3.39
N ALA A 163 -23.65 -9.49 3.68
CA ALA A 163 -23.39 -10.36 4.82
C ALA A 163 -22.10 -11.19 4.66
N ASN A 164 -21.76 -11.63 3.44
CA ASN A 164 -20.53 -12.36 3.19
C ASN A 164 -19.32 -11.42 3.11
N VAL A 165 -18.58 -11.30 4.21
CA VAL A 165 -17.36 -10.46 4.28
C VAL A 165 -16.21 -10.95 3.39
N ARG A 166 -16.25 -12.21 2.93
CA ARG A 166 -15.25 -12.79 2.02
C ARG A 166 -15.62 -12.62 0.54
N ALA A 167 -16.89 -12.33 0.25
CA ALA A 167 -17.34 -12.09 -1.11
C ALA A 167 -16.85 -10.74 -1.63
N GLY A 168 -16.60 -10.68 -2.93
CA GLY A 168 -16.18 -9.47 -3.61
C GLY A 168 -15.73 -9.74 -5.04
N CYS A 169 -15.04 -8.76 -5.60
CA CYS A 169 -14.46 -8.82 -6.93
C CYS A 169 -12.94 -8.70 -6.84
N VAL A 170 -12.22 -9.70 -7.36
CA VAL A 170 -10.78 -9.64 -7.58
C VAL A 170 -10.54 -8.99 -8.94
N TYR A 171 -9.74 -7.94 -8.97
CA TYR A 171 -9.37 -7.24 -10.20
C TYR A 171 -7.90 -7.47 -10.54
N VAL A 172 -7.63 -7.59 -11.84
CA VAL A 172 -6.28 -7.58 -12.42
C VAL A 172 -6.18 -6.39 -13.35
N ILE A 173 -5.26 -5.48 -13.06
CA ILE A 173 -5.12 -4.23 -13.79
C ILE A 173 -3.65 -3.93 -14.11
N SER A 174 -3.38 -3.23 -15.19
CA SER A 174 -2.04 -2.75 -15.54
C SER A 174 -2.07 -1.32 -16.02
N ASN A 175 -0.90 -0.68 -16.03
CA ASN A 175 -0.73 0.65 -16.58
C ASN A 175 0.61 0.73 -17.28
N ILE A 176 0.61 0.44 -18.58
CA ILE A 176 1.85 0.35 -19.35
C ILE A 176 2.56 1.70 -19.48
N GLY A 177 1.81 2.81 -19.43
CA GLY A 177 2.39 4.15 -19.53
C GLY A 177 3.14 4.57 -18.27
N ALA A 178 2.72 4.09 -17.10
CA ALA A 178 3.37 4.37 -15.81
C ALA A 178 4.44 3.34 -15.45
N PHE A 179 4.21 2.06 -15.76
CA PHE A 179 4.98 0.95 -15.19
C PHE A 179 5.59 0.00 -16.24
N GLY A 180 5.29 0.19 -17.52
CA GLY A 180 5.70 -0.72 -18.59
C GLY A 180 4.85 -1.99 -18.67
N GLU A 181 5.22 -2.90 -19.58
CA GLU A 181 4.40 -4.07 -19.96
C GLU A 181 4.45 -5.24 -18.98
N ARG A 182 5.41 -5.22 -18.04
CA ARG A 182 5.68 -6.34 -17.11
C ARG A 182 5.36 -5.96 -15.67
N MET A 183 4.28 -5.21 -15.47
CA MET A 183 3.80 -4.87 -14.14
C MET A 183 2.27 -4.91 -14.09
N VAL A 184 1.76 -5.68 -13.14
CA VAL A 184 0.33 -5.81 -12.86
C VAL A 184 0.05 -5.49 -11.40
N LYS A 185 -1.14 -4.97 -11.13
CA LYS A 185 -1.72 -4.92 -9.79
C LYS A 185 -2.84 -5.94 -9.70
N ILE A 186 -2.80 -6.74 -8.64
CA ILE A 186 -3.83 -7.72 -8.30
C ILE A 186 -4.37 -7.36 -6.93
N GLY A 187 -5.66 -7.05 -6.84
CA GLY A 187 -6.29 -6.76 -5.55
C GLY A 187 -7.77 -7.10 -5.59
N MET A 188 -8.46 -6.86 -4.48
CA MET A 188 -9.92 -7.05 -4.42
C MET A 188 -10.67 -5.81 -3.92
N THR A 189 -11.97 -5.78 -4.20
CA THR A 189 -12.92 -4.83 -3.61
C THR A 189 -14.24 -5.53 -3.30
N ARG A 190 -14.93 -5.06 -2.26
CA ARG A 190 -16.30 -5.50 -1.92
C ARG A 190 -17.38 -4.56 -2.46
N ARG A 191 -17.00 -3.54 -3.24
CA ARG A 191 -17.95 -2.61 -3.85
C ARG A 191 -18.91 -3.36 -4.77
N LEU A 192 -20.14 -2.87 -4.87
CA LEU A 192 -21.11 -3.40 -5.83
C LEU A 192 -20.63 -3.12 -7.26
N GLU A 193 -20.01 -1.94 -7.45
CA GLU A 193 -19.45 -1.47 -8.72
C GLU A 193 -17.90 -1.49 -8.69
N PRO A 194 -17.25 -2.61 -9.04
CA PRO A 194 -15.79 -2.75 -8.92
C PRO A 194 -15.01 -1.78 -9.83
N MET A 195 -15.61 -1.37 -10.95
CA MET A 195 -14.99 -0.40 -11.88
C MET A 195 -14.82 0.98 -11.26
N ASP A 196 -15.65 1.38 -10.29
CA ASP A 196 -15.45 2.64 -9.56
C ASP A 196 -14.15 2.61 -8.76
N ARG A 197 -13.82 1.48 -8.11
CA ARG A 197 -12.54 1.32 -7.39
C ARG A 197 -11.35 1.39 -8.32
N VAL A 198 -11.42 0.74 -9.49
CA VAL A 198 -10.33 0.79 -10.48
C VAL A 198 -10.08 2.22 -10.95
N ARG A 199 -11.14 2.98 -11.24
CA ARG A 199 -11.03 4.41 -11.64
C ARG A 199 -10.38 5.25 -10.55
N GLU A 200 -10.82 5.08 -9.30
CA GLU A 200 -10.23 5.81 -8.15
C GLU A 200 -8.74 5.50 -7.95
N LEU A 201 -8.31 4.27 -8.18
CA LEU A 201 -6.90 3.87 -8.10
C LEU A 201 -6.05 4.56 -9.18
N GLY A 202 -6.62 4.74 -10.39
CA GLY A 202 -5.95 5.44 -11.49
C GLY A 202 -5.78 6.93 -11.22
N ASP A 203 -6.86 7.61 -10.86
CA ASP A 203 -6.89 9.08 -10.71
C ASP A 203 -5.98 9.59 -9.58
N ALA A 204 -5.74 8.77 -8.55
CA ALA A 204 -5.04 9.21 -7.35
C ALA A 204 -3.50 9.11 -7.44
N SER A 205 -2.94 8.30 -8.35
CA SER A 205 -1.57 7.79 -8.15
C SER A 205 -0.74 7.56 -9.41
N VAL A 206 -1.31 7.68 -10.61
CA VAL A 206 -0.61 7.38 -11.87
C VAL A 206 -0.99 8.37 -12.98
N PRO A 207 -0.09 8.60 -13.96
CA PRO A 207 -0.32 9.56 -15.05
C PRO A 207 -1.37 9.12 -16.09
N PHE A 208 -1.70 7.83 -16.15
CA PHE A 208 -2.68 7.27 -17.09
C PHE A 208 -3.68 6.41 -16.33
N ARG A 209 -4.85 6.17 -16.90
CA ARG A 209 -5.79 5.20 -16.33
C ARG A 209 -5.25 3.77 -16.40
N PHE A 210 -5.74 2.92 -15.51
CA PHE A 210 -5.45 1.49 -15.56
C PHE A 210 -6.28 0.81 -16.65
N ASP A 211 -5.63 -0.07 -17.41
CA ASP A 211 -6.28 -1.08 -18.23
C ASP A 211 -6.76 -2.23 -17.35
N VAL A 212 -7.97 -2.72 -17.61
CA VAL A 212 -8.59 -3.81 -16.85
C VAL A 212 -8.46 -5.11 -17.62
N HIS A 213 -7.76 -6.07 -17.03
CA HIS A 213 -7.57 -7.39 -17.61
C HIS A 213 -8.63 -8.37 -17.14
N ALA A 214 -9.05 -8.27 -15.88
CA ALA A 214 -10.10 -9.12 -15.34
C ALA A 214 -10.83 -8.46 -14.17
N LEU A 215 -12.10 -8.80 -14.04
CA LEU A 215 -12.95 -8.57 -12.87
C LEU A 215 -13.63 -9.90 -12.53
N ILE A 216 -13.20 -10.53 -11.45
CA ILE A 216 -13.63 -11.88 -11.09
C ILE A 216 -14.43 -11.80 -9.80
N PHE A 217 -15.75 -11.91 -9.93
CA PHE A 217 -16.62 -12.06 -8.76
C PHE A 217 -16.41 -13.44 -8.13
N SER A 218 -16.32 -13.47 -6.80
CA SER A 218 -16.19 -14.71 -6.04
C SER A 218 -16.82 -14.54 -4.65
N ASP A 219 -17.50 -15.59 -4.19
CA ASP A 219 -17.98 -15.70 -2.80
C ASP A 219 -16.84 -15.83 -1.79
N ASP A 220 -15.63 -16.18 -2.26
CA ASP A 220 -14.37 -16.16 -1.49
C ASP A 220 -13.27 -15.39 -2.25
N ALA A 221 -13.56 -14.12 -2.56
CA ALA A 221 -12.60 -13.22 -3.20
C ALA A 221 -11.31 -13.06 -2.37
N VAL A 222 -11.42 -13.05 -1.04
CA VAL A 222 -10.27 -13.03 -0.13
C VAL A 222 -9.38 -14.26 -0.34
N GLY A 223 -9.97 -15.45 -0.45
CA GLY A 223 -9.22 -16.68 -0.72
C GLY A 223 -8.55 -16.68 -2.10
N LEU A 224 -9.26 -16.22 -3.13
CA LEU A 224 -8.72 -16.12 -4.49
C LEU A 224 -7.55 -15.14 -4.59
N GLU A 225 -7.70 -13.93 -4.03
CA GLU A 225 -6.64 -12.92 -3.99
C GLU A 225 -5.39 -13.48 -3.29
N ASN A 226 -5.53 -14.07 -2.11
CA ASN A 226 -4.41 -14.59 -1.34
C ASN A 226 -3.63 -15.67 -2.11
N LYS A 227 -4.33 -16.56 -2.84
CA LYS A 227 -3.68 -17.57 -3.68
C LYS A 227 -2.86 -16.94 -4.80
N LEU A 228 -3.41 -15.94 -5.50
CA LEU A 228 -2.68 -15.20 -6.53
C LEU A 228 -1.45 -14.51 -5.94
N HIS A 229 -1.64 -13.81 -4.82
CA HIS A 229 -0.57 -13.13 -4.10
C HIS A 229 0.56 -14.05 -3.64
N GLN A 230 0.24 -15.32 -3.35
CA GLN A 230 1.21 -16.35 -3.00
C GLN A 230 1.97 -16.84 -4.24
N GLU A 231 1.29 -17.14 -5.35
CA GLU A 231 1.90 -17.54 -6.63
C GLU A 231 2.86 -16.48 -7.19
N PHE A 232 2.56 -15.20 -6.97
CA PHE A 232 3.40 -14.09 -7.40
C PHE A 232 4.30 -13.52 -6.28
N SER A 233 4.43 -14.20 -5.14
CA SER A 233 5.15 -13.68 -3.95
C SER A 233 6.62 -13.31 -4.23
N GLU A 234 7.35 -14.16 -4.94
CA GLU A 234 8.74 -13.92 -5.35
C GLU A 234 8.88 -12.77 -6.36
N ARG A 235 7.79 -12.45 -7.08
CA ARG A 235 7.73 -11.41 -8.10
C ARG A 235 7.14 -10.09 -7.57
N ARG A 236 6.98 -9.94 -6.26
CA ARG A 236 6.49 -8.68 -5.65
C ARG A 236 7.44 -7.52 -5.90
N VAL A 237 6.88 -6.38 -6.30
CA VAL A 237 7.63 -5.14 -6.50
C VAL A 237 8.07 -4.55 -5.15
N ASN A 238 7.18 -4.55 -4.16
CA ASN A 238 7.50 -4.04 -2.83
C ASN A 238 7.71 -5.19 -1.83
N GLN A 239 8.97 -5.39 -1.43
CA GLN A 239 9.38 -6.42 -0.48
C GLN A 239 9.27 -5.97 1.00
N VAL A 240 9.04 -4.68 1.24
CA VAL A 240 8.92 -4.11 2.58
C VAL A 240 7.45 -3.95 2.99
N ASN A 241 6.64 -3.36 2.11
CA ASN A 241 5.21 -3.19 2.31
C ASN A 241 4.43 -4.13 1.39
N LEU A 242 4.12 -5.32 1.91
CA LEU A 242 3.42 -6.38 1.18
C LEU A 242 1.97 -6.02 0.80
N ARG A 243 1.38 -4.98 1.42
CA ARG A 243 0.05 -4.46 1.05
C ARG A 243 0.07 -3.65 -0.25
N ARG A 244 1.25 -3.34 -0.79
CA ARG A 244 1.37 -2.77 -2.14
C ARG A 244 1.47 -3.90 -3.15
N GLU A 245 0.32 -4.29 -3.67
CA GLU A 245 0.10 -5.53 -4.43
C GLU A 245 0.46 -5.37 -5.92
N PHE A 246 1.65 -4.86 -6.19
CA PHE A 246 2.21 -4.80 -7.53
C PHE A 246 3.20 -5.96 -7.72
N PHE A 247 3.14 -6.59 -8.89
CA PHE A 247 3.92 -7.77 -9.22
C PHE A 247 4.58 -7.59 -10.58
N TYR A 248 5.83 -8.05 -10.69
CA TYR A 248 6.56 -8.17 -11.95
C TYR A 248 6.01 -9.36 -12.74
N ALA A 249 4.90 -9.15 -13.42
CA ALA A 249 4.23 -10.14 -14.26
C ALA A 249 3.51 -9.47 -15.43
N THR A 250 3.18 -10.26 -16.46
CA THR A 250 2.32 -9.81 -17.56
C THR A 250 0.88 -10.24 -17.33
N PRO A 251 -0.11 -9.59 -17.99
CA PRO A 251 -1.49 -10.05 -17.94
C PRO A 251 -1.65 -11.49 -18.42
N ALA A 252 -0.89 -11.95 -19.42
CA ALA A 252 -0.92 -13.34 -19.89
C ALA A 252 -0.49 -14.32 -18.79
N GLU A 253 0.60 -14.04 -18.07
CA GLU A 253 1.05 -14.88 -16.96
C GLU A 253 0.01 -14.97 -15.83
N VAL A 254 -0.70 -13.87 -15.53
CA VAL A 254 -1.77 -13.87 -14.52
C VAL A 254 -2.95 -14.72 -14.98
N ARG A 255 -3.30 -14.69 -16.26
CA ARG A 255 -4.35 -15.53 -16.85
C ARG A 255 -4.03 -17.02 -16.68
N GLU A 256 -2.83 -17.45 -17.03
CA GLU A 256 -2.41 -18.85 -16.90
C GLU A 256 -2.52 -19.36 -15.45
N VAL A 257 -2.15 -18.51 -14.48
CA VAL A 257 -2.28 -18.83 -13.06
C VAL A 257 -3.75 -18.88 -12.64
N LEU A 258 -4.58 -17.94 -13.11
CA LEU A 258 -6.01 -17.92 -12.84
C LEU A 258 -6.73 -19.15 -13.39
N GLU A 259 -6.43 -19.57 -14.62
CA GLU A 259 -6.99 -20.78 -15.24
C GLU A 259 -6.67 -22.03 -14.41
N ARG A 260 -5.48 -22.09 -13.81
CA ARG A 260 -5.07 -23.18 -12.91
C ARG A 260 -5.81 -23.17 -11.56
N ILE A 261 -6.09 -21.98 -11.01
CA ILE A 261 -6.69 -21.82 -9.67
C ILE A 261 -8.21 -21.89 -9.71
N ALA A 262 -8.84 -21.24 -10.68
CA ALA A 262 -10.30 -21.05 -10.78
C ALA A 262 -10.97 -21.93 -11.84
N GLY A 263 -10.18 -22.67 -12.65
CA GLY A 263 -10.69 -23.50 -13.74
C GLY A 263 -11.24 -22.68 -14.92
N ASN A 264 -12.04 -23.33 -15.78
CA ASN A 264 -12.62 -22.75 -17.00
C ASN A 264 -13.76 -21.73 -16.76
N HIS A 265 -13.92 -21.23 -15.53
CA HIS A 265 -14.97 -20.26 -15.17
C HIS A 265 -14.53 -18.79 -15.34
N LEU A 266 -13.37 -18.55 -15.97
CA LEU A 266 -12.96 -17.23 -16.44
C LEU A 266 -13.85 -16.83 -17.62
N LEU A 267 -14.91 -16.09 -17.32
CA LEU A 267 -15.88 -15.65 -18.32
C LEU A 267 -15.30 -14.56 -19.23
N GLU A 268 -14.46 -13.65 -18.71
CA GLU A 268 -13.87 -12.56 -19.49
C GLU A 268 -12.45 -12.21 -18.98
N TYR A 269 -11.44 -12.36 -19.85
CA TYR A 269 -10.06 -11.93 -19.58
C TYR A 269 -9.46 -11.23 -20.81
N ASN A 270 -9.06 -9.97 -20.66
CA ASN A 270 -8.39 -9.20 -21.69
C ASN A 270 -6.88 -9.23 -21.46
N GLU A 271 -6.13 -9.94 -22.30
CA GLU A 271 -4.66 -9.99 -22.16
C GLU A 271 -3.98 -8.71 -22.63
N THR A 272 -4.50 -8.10 -23.70
CA THR A 272 -3.88 -6.96 -24.35
C THR A 272 -4.40 -5.65 -23.74
N PRO A 273 -3.55 -4.85 -23.07
CA PRO A 273 -3.97 -3.52 -22.62
C PRO A 273 -4.24 -2.60 -23.82
N GLU A 274 -5.32 -1.84 -23.77
CA GLU A 274 -5.65 -0.87 -24.82
C GLU A 274 -4.77 0.38 -24.72
N ALA A 275 -4.54 0.84 -23.48
CA ALA A 275 -3.68 1.98 -23.15
C ALA A 275 -3.94 3.21 -24.02
N LEU A 276 -5.23 3.52 -24.25
CA LEU A 276 -5.68 4.51 -25.23
C LEU A 276 -5.00 5.87 -25.05
N GLU A 277 -5.00 6.40 -23.83
CA GLU A 277 -4.42 7.70 -23.49
C GLU A 277 -2.90 7.73 -23.72
N TYR A 278 -2.20 6.67 -23.29
CA TYR A 278 -0.76 6.55 -23.47
C TYR A 278 -0.35 6.44 -24.95
N ARG A 279 -1.09 5.66 -25.74
CA ARG A 279 -0.82 5.49 -27.18
C ARG A 279 -1.14 6.75 -27.98
N ALA A 280 -2.19 7.48 -27.62
CA ALA A 280 -2.54 8.76 -28.24
C ALA A 280 -1.47 9.84 -28.03
N GLY A 281 -0.72 9.79 -26.93
CA GLY A 281 0.34 10.76 -26.61
C GLY A 281 1.69 10.51 -27.30
N LYS A 282 1.87 9.40 -28.03
CA LYS A 282 3.13 9.14 -28.75
C LYS A 282 3.12 9.87 -30.10
N PRO A 283 4.18 10.64 -30.45
CA PRO A 283 4.33 11.12 -31.81
C PRO A 283 4.44 9.93 -32.76
N ALA A 284 3.78 10.05 -33.93
CA ALA A 284 3.78 9.05 -34.99
C ALA A 284 5.19 8.80 -35.56
#